data_AF-Q6L0X9-F1
#
_entry.id   AF-Q6L0X9-F1
#
_cell.length_a   1.000
_cell.length_b   1.000
_cell.length_c   1.000
_cell.angle_alpha   90.00
_cell.angle_beta   90.00
_cell.angle_gamma   90.00
#
_symmetry.space_group_name_H-M   'P 1'
#
loop_
_entity.id
_entity.type
_entity.pdbx_description
1 polymer ?
#
loop_
_entity_poly.entity_id
_entity_poly.type
_entity_poly.pdbx_seq_one_letter_code
_entity_poly.pdbx_strand_id
1 'polypeptide(L)'
;MVRIGVYTTDFKFYHDVVKDLKRWRLPFVSLASLNVPDDVTVVLSSRKDDFDIPRQIKAENSMQAIRMSLSYLVAGERFYRVIIGIDPGPRPGIAVMADNILMEAFECPSIDKIRDLLSDIINGYIYENILIKIGNGDKPNRELIIKEIKGIAPIIIVNEKNTSTPHKIHDNALSAARISLIEDHYDCTRVPEKFSRKNVYEKEFITLKSVIK
;
A
#
# COMPACT_ATOMS: atom_id res chain seq x y z
N MET A 1 17.55 15.07 1.74
CA MET A 1 16.43 14.13 2.01
C MET A 1 15.70 13.95 0.69
N VAL A 2 15.54 12.72 0.22
CA VAL A 2 14.86 12.47 -1.06
C VAL A 2 13.39 12.88 -0.97
N ARG A 3 12.84 13.42 -2.06
CA ARG A 3 11.46 13.93 -2.12
C ARG A 3 10.82 13.74 -3.49
N ILE A 4 9.50 13.90 -3.53
CA ILE A 4 8.68 13.82 -4.73
C ILE A 4 8.53 15.21 -5.37
N GLY A 5 8.73 15.32 -6.67
CA GLY A 5 8.38 16.52 -7.43
C GLY A 5 6.92 16.45 -7.88
N VAL A 6 6.24 17.59 -7.98
CA VAL A 6 4.94 17.69 -8.65
C VAL A 6 5.04 18.77 -9.72
N TYR A 7 4.77 18.40 -10.98
CA TYR A 7 4.75 19.31 -12.11
C TYR A 7 3.63 18.91 -13.06
N THR A 8 2.59 19.73 -13.17
CA THR A 8 1.39 19.43 -13.96
C THR A 8 0.69 20.72 -14.35
N THR A 9 0.03 20.71 -15.51
CA THR A 9 -0.89 21.79 -15.94
C THR A 9 -2.34 21.52 -15.52
N ASP A 10 -2.66 20.28 -15.11
CA ASP A 10 -3.98 19.91 -14.59
C ASP A 10 -4.12 20.36 -13.13
N PHE A 11 -4.78 21.51 -12.93
CA PHE A 11 -4.99 22.11 -11.60
C PHE A 11 -5.73 21.17 -10.62
N LYS A 12 -6.68 20.37 -11.12
CA LYS A 12 -7.43 19.44 -10.27
C LYS A 12 -6.52 18.32 -9.79
N PHE A 13 -5.77 17.70 -10.70
CA PHE A 13 -4.81 16.66 -10.37
C PHE A 13 -3.75 17.17 -9.38
N TYR A 14 -3.21 18.38 -9.62
CA TYR A 14 -2.26 19.02 -8.69
C TYR A 14 -2.81 19.10 -7.27
N HIS A 15 -4.03 19.63 -7.11
CA HIS A 15 -4.61 19.84 -5.80
C HIS A 15 -4.89 18.52 -5.07
N ASP A 16 -5.39 17.51 -5.80
CA ASP A 16 -5.66 16.18 -5.25
C ASP A 16 -4.35 15.48 -4.84
N VAL A 17 -3.30 15.53 -5.66
CA VAL A 17 -1.97 14.97 -5.35
C VAL A 17 -1.34 15.66 -4.14
N VAL A 18 -1.34 17.00 -4.09
CA VAL A 18 -0.75 17.74 -2.95
C VAL A 18 -1.49 17.43 -1.65
N LYS A 19 -2.82 17.28 -1.71
CA LYS A 19 -3.62 16.87 -0.55
C LYS A 19 -3.24 15.48 -0.06
N ASP A 20 -3.11 14.52 -0.97
CA ASP A 20 -2.75 13.14 -0.61
C ASP A 20 -1.29 13.03 -0.14
N LEU A 21 -0.33 13.71 -0.78
CA LEU A 21 1.07 13.78 -0.32
C LEU A 21 1.16 14.26 1.14
N LYS A 22 0.41 15.31 1.49
CA LYS A 22 0.32 15.82 2.88
C LYS A 22 -0.32 14.80 3.82
N ARG A 23 -1.42 14.16 3.40
CA ARG A 23 -2.12 13.15 4.20
C ARG A 23 -1.23 11.95 4.51
N TRP A 24 -0.45 11.51 3.53
CA TRP A 24 0.53 10.42 3.64
C TRP A 24 1.85 10.84 4.30
N ARG A 25 2.03 12.15 4.54
CA ARG A 25 3.25 12.74 5.12
C ARG A 25 4.51 12.45 4.29
N LEU A 26 4.36 12.43 2.98
CA LEU A 26 5.46 12.23 2.04
C LEU A 26 6.17 13.57 1.78
N PRO A 27 7.51 13.59 1.71
CA PRO A 27 8.26 14.79 1.39
C PRO A 27 8.07 15.13 -0.09
N PHE A 28 7.72 16.38 -0.39
CA PHE A 28 7.49 16.80 -1.77
C PHE A 28 7.85 18.27 -2.03
N VAL A 29 7.97 18.62 -3.31
CA VAL A 29 8.16 19.98 -3.82
C VAL A 29 7.34 20.19 -5.08
N SER A 30 6.67 21.34 -5.18
CA SER A 30 6.03 21.76 -6.42
C SER A 30 7.08 22.41 -7.31
N LEU A 31 7.27 21.88 -8.52
CA LEU A 31 8.23 22.40 -9.47
C LEU A 31 7.59 23.52 -10.30
N ALA A 32 8.39 24.55 -10.62
CA ALA A 32 7.96 25.65 -11.47
C ALA A 32 8.57 25.59 -12.89
N SER A 33 9.51 24.67 -13.11
CA SER A 33 10.23 24.53 -14.38
C SER A 33 10.63 23.07 -14.60
N LEU A 34 11.16 22.78 -15.79
CA LEU A 34 11.65 21.45 -16.16
C LEU A 34 13.00 21.10 -15.50
N ASN A 35 13.62 22.04 -14.77
CA ASN A 35 14.85 21.80 -14.02
C ASN A 35 14.51 21.04 -12.72
N VAL A 36 14.66 19.72 -12.77
CA VAL A 36 14.40 18.83 -11.64
C VAL A 36 15.62 18.81 -10.70
N PRO A 37 15.48 19.21 -9.42
CA PRO A 37 16.57 19.12 -8.45
C PRO A 37 17.06 17.68 -8.23
N ASP A 38 18.33 17.51 -7.87
CA ASP A 38 18.93 16.18 -7.67
C ASP A 38 18.27 15.38 -6.54
N ASP A 39 17.73 16.07 -5.53
CA ASP A 39 17.02 15.46 -4.39
C ASP A 39 15.60 15.00 -4.73
N VAL A 40 15.12 15.27 -5.95
CA VAL A 40 13.83 14.79 -6.46
C VAL A 40 14.02 13.48 -7.22
N THR A 41 13.56 12.37 -6.64
CA THR A 41 13.73 11.03 -7.23
C THR A 41 12.69 10.71 -8.29
N VAL A 42 11.52 11.36 -8.24
CA VAL A 42 10.40 11.15 -9.16
C VAL A 42 9.57 12.43 -9.26
N VAL A 43 9.03 12.71 -10.45
CA VAL A 43 8.12 13.84 -10.68
C VAL A 43 6.74 13.33 -11.09
N LEU A 44 5.71 13.75 -10.35
CA LEU A 44 4.32 13.41 -10.62
C LEU A 44 3.66 14.44 -11.53
N SER A 45 2.92 13.94 -12.51
CA SER A 45 2.16 14.72 -13.49
C SER A 45 0.88 14.00 -13.88
N SER A 46 -0.08 14.74 -14.45
CA SER A 46 -1.33 14.17 -14.95
C SER A 46 -1.09 13.47 -16.28
N ARG A 47 -1.82 12.39 -16.56
CA ARG A 47 -1.81 11.79 -17.91
C ARG A 47 -2.32 12.68 -19.02
N LYS A 48 -3.02 13.77 -18.68
CA LYS A 48 -3.47 14.78 -19.65
C LYS A 48 -2.37 15.78 -20.03
N ASP A 49 -1.25 15.77 -19.31
CA ASP A 49 -0.14 16.65 -19.60
C ASP A 49 0.63 16.18 -20.85
N ASP A 50 0.71 17.05 -21.86
CA ASP A 50 1.38 16.79 -23.15
C ASP A 50 2.84 17.25 -23.18
N PHE A 51 3.54 17.07 -22.06
CA PHE A 51 4.97 17.34 -21.95
C PHE A 51 5.67 16.19 -21.25
N ASP A 52 6.97 16.09 -21.49
CA ASP A 52 7.83 15.13 -20.82
C ASP A 52 8.94 15.81 -20.02
N ILE A 53 9.22 15.27 -18.83
CA ILE A 53 10.29 15.75 -17.94
C ILE A 53 11.12 14.59 -17.39
N PRO A 54 12.36 14.83 -16.94
CA PRO A 54 13.16 13.80 -16.31
C PRO A 54 12.45 13.17 -15.10
N ARG A 55 12.55 11.84 -14.97
CA ARG A 55 12.01 11.05 -13.84
C ARG A 55 10.48 11.19 -13.67
N GLN A 56 9.76 11.46 -14.75
CA GLN A 56 8.31 11.68 -14.71
C GLN A 56 7.51 10.39 -14.60
N ILE A 57 6.44 10.44 -13.82
CA ILE A 57 5.34 9.50 -13.84
C ILE A 57 4.06 10.27 -14.17
N LYS A 58 3.36 9.81 -15.21
CA LYS A 58 2.03 10.29 -15.58
C LYS A 58 0.98 9.35 -14.97
N ALA A 59 0.13 9.90 -14.10
CA ALA A 59 -0.94 9.15 -13.44
C ALA A 59 -2.33 9.69 -13.82
N GLU A 60 -3.34 8.82 -13.76
CA GLU A 60 -4.74 9.18 -14.02
C GLU A 60 -5.38 9.92 -12.83
N ASN A 61 -4.95 9.59 -11.61
CA ASN A 61 -5.49 10.15 -10.37
C ASN A 61 -4.43 10.25 -9.27
N SER A 62 -4.75 10.95 -8.19
CA SER A 62 -3.81 11.23 -7.10
C SER A 62 -3.31 9.97 -6.41
N MET A 63 -4.20 9.03 -6.07
CA MET A 63 -3.84 7.80 -5.36
C MET A 63 -2.91 6.90 -6.18
N GLN A 64 -3.15 6.79 -7.49
CA GLN A 64 -2.22 6.12 -8.39
C GLN A 64 -0.85 6.80 -8.37
N ALA A 65 -0.82 8.14 -8.46
CA ALA A 65 0.43 8.91 -8.42
C ALA A 65 1.22 8.68 -7.12
N ILE A 66 0.53 8.69 -5.97
CA ILE A 66 1.13 8.38 -4.66
C ILE A 66 1.75 6.98 -4.67
N ARG A 67 0.96 5.95 -4.99
CA ARG A 67 1.42 4.55 -4.95
C ARG A 67 2.62 4.32 -5.87
N MET A 68 2.61 4.89 -7.08
CA MET A 68 3.71 4.75 -8.03
C MET A 68 4.98 5.40 -7.48
N SER A 69 4.86 6.57 -6.85
CA SER A 69 6.00 7.31 -6.27
C SER A 69 6.70 6.59 -5.11
N LEU A 70 6.01 5.69 -4.40
CA LEU A 70 6.56 5.02 -3.20
C LEU A 70 7.79 4.17 -3.53
N SER A 71 7.78 3.51 -4.68
CA SER A 71 8.91 2.69 -5.15
C SER A 71 10.18 3.53 -5.35
N TYR A 72 10.06 4.74 -5.89
CA TYR A 72 11.18 5.67 -6.09
C TYR A 72 11.69 6.29 -4.78
N LEU A 73 10.85 6.36 -3.75
CA LEU A 73 11.28 6.85 -2.43
C LEU A 73 12.01 5.78 -1.63
N VAL A 74 11.64 4.51 -1.79
CA VAL A 74 12.04 3.44 -0.86
C VAL A 74 12.92 2.37 -1.52
N ALA A 75 12.71 2.08 -2.80
CA ALA A 75 13.36 1.00 -3.55
C ALA A 75 14.11 1.49 -4.81
N GLY A 76 14.19 2.81 -5.04
CA GLY A 76 14.89 3.41 -6.17
C GLY A 76 14.07 3.51 -7.46
N GLU A 77 13.34 2.46 -7.84
CA GLU A 77 12.51 2.48 -9.07
C GLU A 77 11.28 1.55 -9.00
N ARG A 78 11.44 0.35 -8.46
CA ARG A 78 10.39 -0.67 -8.36
C ARG A 78 10.58 -1.53 -7.13
N PHE A 79 9.48 -2.08 -6.61
CA PHE A 79 9.55 -3.08 -5.55
C PHE A 79 9.84 -4.47 -6.14
N TYR A 80 10.62 -5.28 -5.43
CA TYR A 80 10.82 -6.67 -5.85
C TYR A 80 9.54 -7.49 -5.66
N ARG A 81 8.85 -7.31 -4.54
CA ARG A 81 7.64 -8.05 -4.19
C ARG A 81 6.60 -7.17 -3.49
N VAL A 82 5.36 -7.22 -4.00
CA VAL A 82 4.18 -6.68 -3.33
C VAL A 82 3.30 -7.83 -2.84
N ILE A 83 2.92 -7.81 -1.57
CA ILE A 83 2.00 -8.77 -0.96
C ILE A 83 0.78 -8.01 -0.48
N ILE A 84 -0.40 -8.43 -0.93
CA ILE A 84 -1.67 -7.91 -0.45
C ILE A 84 -2.24 -8.93 0.54
N GLY A 85 -2.28 -8.58 1.82
CA GLY A 85 -2.98 -9.36 2.85
C GLY A 85 -4.46 -9.00 2.89
N ILE A 86 -5.32 -10.00 3.01
CA ILE A 86 -6.77 -9.83 3.14
C ILE A 86 -7.26 -10.61 4.36
N ASP A 87 -7.85 -9.90 5.31
CA ASP A 87 -8.62 -10.48 6.42
C ASP A 87 -10.09 -10.61 6.02
N PRO A 88 -10.62 -11.84 5.86
CA PRO A 88 -12.00 -12.03 5.40
C PRO A 88 -13.03 -11.56 6.41
N GLY A 89 -14.13 -11.00 5.89
CA GLY A 89 -15.27 -10.55 6.68
C GLY A 89 -16.25 -9.76 5.81
N PRO A 90 -17.38 -9.28 6.35
CA PRO A 90 -18.32 -8.45 5.60
C PRO A 90 -17.71 -7.11 5.17
N ARG A 91 -16.72 -6.61 5.94
CA ARG A 91 -15.86 -5.47 5.63
C ARG A 91 -14.41 -5.95 5.65
N PRO A 92 -13.91 -6.54 4.55
CA PRO A 92 -12.59 -7.18 4.53
C PRO A 92 -11.49 -6.19 4.93
N GLY A 93 -10.59 -6.62 5.81
CA GLY A 93 -9.35 -5.90 6.06
C GLY A 93 -8.40 -6.07 4.89
N ILE A 94 -7.71 -5.02 4.48
CA ILE A 94 -6.72 -5.04 3.41
C ILE A 94 -5.44 -4.38 3.90
N ALA A 95 -4.30 -5.01 3.62
CA ALA A 95 -2.99 -4.44 3.85
C ALA A 95 -2.07 -4.70 2.65
N VAL A 96 -1.26 -3.71 2.29
CA VAL A 96 -0.27 -3.82 1.22
C VAL A 96 1.13 -3.71 1.82
N MET A 97 1.89 -4.77 1.66
CA MET A 97 3.31 -4.82 1.96
C MET A 97 4.10 -4.75 0.67
N ALA A 98 5.13 -3.93 0.61
CA ALA A 98 6.11 -3.99 -0.47
C ALA A 98 7.51 -4.10 0.13
N ASP A 99 8.26 -5.12 -0.27
CA ASP A 99 9.60 -5.45 0.24
C ASP A 99 9.69 -5.40 1.79
N ASN A 100 8.72 -6.04 2.46
CA ASN A 100 8.56 -6.11 3.91
C ASN A 100 8.25 -4.79 4.63
N ILE A 101 7.85 -3.75 3.89
CA ILE A 101 7.43 -2.47 4.44
C ILE A 101 5.91 -2.33 4.27
N LEU A 102 5.21 -2.03 5.37
CA LEU A 102 3.77 -1.77 5.37
C LEU A 102 3.49 -0.40 4.77
N MET A 103 2.85 -0.41 3.60
CA MET A 103 2.55 0.79 2.81
C MET A 103 1.19 1.37 3.17
N GLU A 104 0.17 0.53 3.19
CA GLU A 104 -1.19 0.92 3.56
C GLU A 104 -1.94 -0.25 4.23
N ALA A 105 -2.83 0.08 5.16
CA ALA A 105 -3.73 -0.87 5.81
C ALA A 105 -5.07 -0.16 6.09
N PHE A 106 -6.18 -0.76 5.66
CA PHE A 106 -7.52 -0.19 5.79
C PHE A 106 -8.60 -1.25 5.58
N GLU A 107 -9.85 -0.91 5.88
CA GLU A 107 -11.00 -1.78 5.61
C GLU A 107 -11.64 -1.46 4.26
N CYS A 108 -11.93 -2.49 3.48
CA CYS A 108 -12.82 -2.39 2.35
C CYS A 108 -14.27 -2.13 2.85
N PRO A 109 -15.04 -1.23 2.20
CA PRO A 109 -16.41 -0.97 2.61
C PRO A 109 -17.32 -2.20 2.59
N SER A 110 -17.07 -3.11 1.65
CA SER A 110 -17.86 -4.32 1.42
C SER A 110 -17.13 -5.28 0.46
N ILE A 111 -17.58 -6.53 0.38
CA ILE A 111 -16.98 -7.54 -0.52
C ILE A 111 -17.17 -7.15 -2.00
N ASP A 112 -18.30 -6.58 -2.40
CA ASP A 112 -18.55 -6.20 -3.81
C ASP A 112 -17.59 -5.13 -4.35
N LYS A 113 -16.93 -4.36 -3.48
CA LYS A 113 -15.95 -3.33 -3.85
C LYS A 113 -14.51 -3.83 -3.89
N ILE A 114 -14.26 -5.06 -3.44
CA ILE A 114 -12.89 -5.54 -3.26
C ILE A 114 -12.14 -5.66 -4.59
N ARG A 115 -12.82 -6.09 -5.67
CA ARG A 115 -12.22 -6.25 -6.99
C ARG A 115 -11.69 -4.93 -7.56
N ASP A 116 -12.51 -3.88 -7.52
CA ASP A 116 -12.13 -2.56 -8.01
C ASP A 116 -10.96 -2.00 -7.19
N LEU A 117 -11.06 -2.09 -5.86
CA LEU A 117 -10.04 -1.61 -4.95
C LEU A 117 -8.69 -2.33 -5.13
N LEU A 118 -8.71 -3.65 -5.28
CA LEU A 118 -7.50 -4.41 -5.57
C LEU A 118 -6.92 -4.05 -6.94
N SER A 119 -7.77 -3.85 -7.95
CA SER A 119 -7.32 -3.39 -9.27
C SER A 119 -6.61 -2.04 -9.17
N ASP A 120 -7.13 -1.10 -8.38
CA ASP A 120 -6.51 0.20 -8.13
C ASP A 120 -5.18 0.09 -7.37
N ILE A 121 -5.04 -0.87 -6.45
CA ILE A 121 -3.77 -1.15 -5.77
C ILE A 121 -2.77 -1.72 -6.78
N ILE A 122 -3.16 -2.77 -7.49
CA ILE A 122 -2.31 -3.53 -8.42
C ILE A 122 -1.80 -2.65 -9.57
N ASN A 123 -2.62 -1.73 -10.07
CA ASN A 123 -2.24 -0.77 -11.11
C ASN A 123 -1.54 0.49 -10.54
N GLY A 124 -1.50 0.63 -9.22
CA GLY A 124 -0.90 1.78 -8.53
C GLY A 124 0.53 1.54 -8.09
N TYR A 125 0.91 0.31 -7.75
CA TYR A 125 2.30 -0.01 -7.37
C TYR A 125 3.13 -0.45 -8.59
N ILE A 126 4.41 -0.09 -8.59
CA ILE A 126 5.39 -0.57 -9.56
C ILE A 126 6.19 -1.69 -8.90
N TYR A 127 6.09 -2.91 -9.42
CA TYR A 127 6.67 -4.11 -8.82
C TYR A 127 7.05 -5.16 -9.87
N GLU A 128 7.89 -6.12 -9.46
CA GLU A 128 8.21 -7.30 -10.25
C GLU A 128 7.27 -8.48 -9.96
N ASN A 129 6.99 -8.73 -8.67
CA ASN A 129 6.19 -9.86 -8.22
C ASN A 129 5.01 -9.41 -7.36
N ILE A 130 3.87 -10.09 -7.52
CA ILE A 130 2.69 -9.84 -6.70
C ILE A 130 2.05 -11.13 -6.20
N LEU A 131 1.54 -11.07 -4.97
CA LEU A 131 0.82 -12.17 -4.33
C LEU A 131 -0.30 -11.64 -3.44
N ILE A 132 -1.47 -12.29 -3.49
CA ILE A 132 -2.55 -12.07 -2.53
C ILE A 132 -2.54 -13.19 -1.49
N LYS A 133 -2.45 -12.84 -0.21
CA LYS A 133 -2.60 -13.77 0.92
C LYS A 133 -3.95 -13.53 1.59
N ILE A 134 -4.75 -14.57 1.74
CA ILE A 134 -6.08 -14.47 2.36
C ILE A 134 -6.12 -15.33 3.61
N GLY A 135 -6.59 -14.72 4.71
CA GLY A 135 -6.82 -15.41 5.97
C GLY A 135 -7.78 -16.59 5.87
N ASN A 136 -7.66 -17.58 6.77
CA ASN A 136 -8.56 -18.73 6.81
C ASN A 136 -9.70 -18.60 7.82
N GLY A 137 -9.78 -17.49 8.58
CA GLY A 137 -10.70 -17.31 9.70
C GLY A 137 -12.20 -17.37 9.37
N ASP A 138 -12.65 -16.69 8.32
CA ASP A 138 -14.06 -16.63 7.91
C ASP A 138 -14.27 -17.28 6.55
N LYS A 139 -14.61 -18.58 6.57
CA LYS A 139 -14.77 -19.40 5.36
C LYS A 139 -15.85 -18.83 4.41
N PRO A 140 -17.09 -18.52 4.84
CA PRO A 140 -18.12 -17.97 3.95
C PRO A 140 -17.66 -16.70 3.21
N ASN A 141 -17.16 -15.71 3.93
CA ASN A 141 -16.72 -14.44 3.31
C ASN A 141 -15.46 -14.63 2.46
N ARG A 142 -14.54 -15.51 2.87
CA ARG A 142 -13.35 -15.84 2.08
C ARG A 142 -13.72 -16.43 0.72
N GLU A 143 -14.63 -17.41 0.64
CA GLU A 143 -15.00 -18.01 -0.64
C GLU A 143 -15.65 -16.97 -1.58
N LEU A 144 -16.45 -16.04 -1.02
CA LEU A 144 -16.99 -14.91 -1.78
C LEU A 144 -15.88 -13.99 -2.30
N ILE A 145 -14.93 -13.61 -1.44
CA ILE A 145 -13.77 -12.79 -1.84
C ILE A 145 -12.98 -13.47 -2.96
N ILE A 146 -12.64 -14.75 -2.81
CA ILE A 146 -11.89 -15.52 -3.82
C ILE A 146 -12.64 -15.53 -5.16
N LYS A 147 -13.97 -15.69 -5.13
CA LYS A 147 -14.81 -15.64 -6.31
C LYS A 147 -14.74 -14.26 -6.98
N GLU A 148 -14.89 -13.17 -6.21
CA GLU A 148 -14.86 -11.81 -6.72
C GLU A 148 -13.51 -11.43 -7.34
N ILE A 149 -12.39 -11.86 -6.73
CA ILE A 149 -11.04 -11.45 -7.15
C ILE A 149 -10.37 -12.46 -8.09
N LYS A 150 -11.11 -13.47 -8.55
CA LYS A 150 -10.58 -14.51 -9.43
C LYS A 150 -9.95 -13.89 -10.67
N GLY A 151 -8.73 -14.32 -10.97
CA GLY A 151 -7.95 -13.91 -12.15
C GLY A 151 -7.24 -12.56 -12.02
N ILE A 152 -7.31 -11.90 -10.86
CA ILE A 152 -6.64 -10.61 -10.64
C ILE A 152 -5.13 -10.78 -10.38
N ALA A 153 -4.76 -11.72 -9.51
CA ALA A 153 -3.37 -12.06 -9.17
C ALA A 153 -3.31 -13.47 -8.56
N PRO A 154 -2.13 -14.07 -8.39
CA PRO A 154 -1.98 -15.32 -7.63
C PRO A 154 -2.48 -15.18 -6.19
N ILE A 155 -3.19 -16.20 -5.69
CA ILE A 155 -3.83 -16.21 -4.37
C ILE A 155 -3.33 -17.41 -3.57
N ILE A 156 -3.00 -17.18 -2.30
CA ILE A 156 -2.71 -18.23 -1.31
C ILE A 156 -3.60 -18.02 -0.08
N ILE A 157 -4.13 -19.12 0.46
CA ILE A 157 -4.84 -19.11 1.74
C ILE A 157 -3.85 -19.41 2.86
N VAL A 158 -3.81 -18.57 3.90
CA VAL A 158 -2.89 -18.71 5.03
C VAL A 158 -3.64 -19.02 6.32
N ASN A 159 -2.98 -19.73 7.23
CA ASN A 159 -3.58 -20.15 8.50
C ASN A 159 -3.26 -19.17 9.63
N GLU A 160 -4.30 -18.54 10.18
CA GLU A 160 -4.20 -17.52 11.24
C GLU A 160 -4.16 -18.07 12.66
N LYS A 161 -4.16 -19.41 12.86
CA LYS A 161 -4.31 -20.03 14.19
C LYS A 161 -3.28 -19.60 15.25
N ASN A 162 -2.18 -18.92 14.86
CA ASN A 162 -1.18 -18.36 15.78
C ASN A 162 -1.06 -16.82 15.73
N THR A 163 -1.88 -16.09 14.95
CA THR A 163 -1.87 -14.61 14.88
C THR A 163 -2.86 -13.95 15.85
N SER A 164 -3.69 -14.77 16.52
CA SER A 164 -4.70 -14.34 17.49
C SER A 164 -4.17 -14.41 18.92
N THR A 165 -3.16 -13.61 19.23
CA THR A 165 -3.05 -13.10 20.60
C THR A 165 -4.36 -12.34 20.88
N PRO A 166 -5.06 -12.61 22.01
CA PRO A 166 -6.35 -12.00 22.32
C PRO A 166 -6.15 -10.51 22.64
N HIS A 167 -5.95 -9.72 21.60
CA HIS A 167 -5.88 -8.29 21.68
C HIS A 167 -7.31 -7.76 21.68
N LYS A 168 -7.63 -6.87 22.62
CA LYS A 168 -8.93 -6.15 22.71
C LYS A 168 -9.21 -5.23 21.51
N ILE A 169 -8.46 -5.37 20.42
CA ILE A 169 -8.52 -4.54 19.23
C ILE A 169 -8.83 -5.49 18.07
N HIS A 170 -10.12 -5.69 17.80
CA HIS A 170 -10.57 -6.22 16.52
C HIS A 170 -10.44 -5.09 15.49
N ASP A 171 -9.37 -5.14 14.71
CA ASP A 171 -9.11 -4.24 13.59
C ASP A 171 -8.74 -5.13 12.40
N ASN A 172 -9.66 -5.24 11.44
CA ASN A 172 -9.48 -6.16 10.31
C ASN A 172 -8.26 -5.75 9.46
N ALA A 173 -7.93 -4.45 9.39
CA ALA A 173 -6.76 -3.98 8.66
C ALA A 173 -5.45 -4.44 9.32
N LEU A 174 -5.42 -4.52 10.65
CA LEU A 174 -4.26 -5.04 11.39
C LEU A 174 -4.10 -6.55 11.18
N SER A 175 -5.19 -7.30 11.20
CA SER A 175 -5.19 -8.73 10.86
C SER A 175 -4.68 -8.95 9.43
N ALA A 176 -5.13 -8.15 8.48
CA ALA A 176 -4.68 -8.20 7.09
C ALA A 176 -3.17 -7.92 6.96
N ALA A 177 -2.64 -6.97 7.74
CA ALA A 177 -1.21 -6.71 7.78
C ALA A 177 -0.43 -7.92 8.32
N ARG A 178 -0.93 -8.60 9.37
CA ARG A 178 -0.31 -9.83 9.88
C ARG A 178 -0.35 -10.97 8.85
N ILE A 179 -1.49 -11.13 8.17
CA ILE A 179 -1.71 -12.11 7.09
C ILE A 179 -0.68 -11.94 5.97
N SER A 180 -0.34 -10.69 5.61
CA SER A 180 0.66 -10.42 4.57
C SER A 180 2.08 -10.90 4.92
N LEU A 181 2.45 -10.91 6.21
CA LEU A 181 3.77 -11.33 6.72
C LEU A 181 3.91 -12.84 6.94
N ILE A 182 2.83 -13.62 6.84
CA ILE A 182 2.89 -15.07 7.07
C ILE A 182 3.72 -15.72 5.97
N GLU A 183 4.98 -16.06 6.25
CA GLU A 183 5.79 -16.94 5.41
C GLU A 183 5.43 -18.41 5.74
N ASP A 184 5.59 -19.32 4.78
CA ASP A 184 5.29 -20.77 4.97
C ASP A 184 6.08 -21.41 6.14
N HIS A 185 7.09 -20.71 6.69
CA HIS A 185 7.72 -20.99 7.97
C HIS A 185 7.82 -19.73 8.84
N TYR A 186 7.16 -19.75 9.99
CA TYR A 186 7.25 -18.71 11.02
C TYR A 186 8.60 -18.81 11.76
N ASP A 187 9.30 -17.68 11.89
CA ASP A 187 10.24 -17.47 13.00
C ASP A 187 9.61 -16.49 14.00
N CYS A 188 9.17 -17.02 15.14
CA CYS A 188 8.44 -16.31 16.19
C CYS A 188 9.40 -15.83 17.29
N THR A 189 10.24 -14.83 17.02
CA THR A 189 11.13 -14.26 18.05
C THR A 189 10.82 -12.79 18.36
N ARG A 190 9.55 -12.42 18.49
CA ARG A 190 9.17 -11.10 19.04
C ARG A 190 8.13 -11.23 20.15
N VAL A 191 8.55 -10.82 21.35
CA VAL A 191 7.72 -10.82 22.56
C VAL A 191 6.72 -9.66 22.48
N PRO A 192 5.42 -9.85 22.79
CA PRO A 192 4.43 -8.77 22.73
C PRO A 192 4.63 -7.76 23.87
N GLU A 193 4.98 -6.52 23.54
CA GLU A 193 4.95 -5.40 24.49
C GLU A 193 3.57 -4.72 24.53
N LYS A 194 3.21 -4.08 25.65
CA LYS A 194 1.92 -3.37 25.81
C LYS A 194 1.64 -2.38 24.65
N PHE A 195 0.44 -2.49 24.07
CA PHE A 195 0.00 -1.78 22.86
C PHE A 195 -0.93 -0.60 23.14
N SER A 196 -0.87 0.43 22.29
CA SER A 196 -1.89 1.48 22.14
C SER A 196 -2.28 1.55 20.66
N ARG A 197 -3.59 1.64 20.34
CA ARG A 197 -4.13 1.68 18.97
C ARG A 197 -3.39 2.64 18.03
N LYS A 198 -2.87 3.75 18.56
CA LYS A 198 -2.20 4.79 17.78
C LYS A 198 -0.85 4.36 17.17
N ASN A 199 -0.17 3.38 17.77
CA ASN A 199 1.20 3.01 17.40
C ASN A 199 1.38 1.50 17.17
N VAL A 200 0.28 0.73 17.00
CA VAL A 200 0.38 -0.74 16.86
C VAL A 200 1.17 -1.09 15.60
N TYR A 201 0.90 -0.40 14.50
CA TYR A 201 1.61 -0.63 13.24
C TYR A 201 3.11 -0.33 13.36
N GLU A 202 3.51 0.79 13.96
CA GLU A 202 4.93 1.11 14.14
C GLU A 202 5.65 0.19 15.14
N LYS A 203 4.93 -0.55 15.98
CA LYS A 203 5.52 -1.54 16.90
C LYS A 203 5.67 -2.92 16.27
N GLU A 204 4.71 -3.33 15.44
CA GLU A 204 4.68 -4.67 14.84
C GLU A 204 5.40 -4.74 13.48
N PHE A 205 5.37 -3.65 12.70
CA PHE A 205 5.81 -3.63 11.31
C PHE A 205 6.86 -2.55 11.05
N ILE A 206 7.73 -2.79 10.06
CA ILE A 206 8.44 -1.71 9.39
C ILE A 206 7.39 -0.97 8.56
N THR A 207 7.17 0.31 8.85
CA THR A 207 6.14 1.11 8.18
C THR A 207 6.78 2.13 7.25
N LEU A 208 6.05 2.56 6.22
CA LEU A 208 6.48 3.64 5.33
C LEU A 208 7.01 4.88 6.09
N LYS A 209 6.29 5.27 7.15
CA LYS A 209 6.66 6.39 8.03
C LYS A 209 7.98 6.18 8.77
N SER A 210 8.36 4.93 9.07
CA SER A 210 9.64 4.63 9.72
C SER A 210 10.82 4.71 8.76
N VAL A 211 10.59 4.50 7.47
CA VAL A 211 11.63 4.45 6.44
C VAL A 211 11.91 5.82 5.82
N ILE A 212 10.90 6.70 5.71
CA ILE A 212 11.05 8.05 5.13
C ILE A 212 11.51 9.10 6.18
N LYS A 213 11.78 8.70 7.42
CA LYS A 213 12.21 9.61 8.50
C LYS A 213 13.67 10.03 8.39
#